data_AF-A0A958SDG2-F1
#
_entry.id   AF-A0A958SDG2-F1
#
_cell.length_a   1.000
_cell.length_b   1.000
_cell.length_c   1.000
_cell.angle_alpha   90.00
_cell.angle_beta   90.00
_cell.angle_gamma   90.00
#
_symmetry.space_group_name_H-M   'P 1'
#
loop_
_entity.id
_entity.type
_entity.pdbx_description
1 polymer ?
#
loop_
_entity_poly.entity_id
_entity_poly.type
_entity_poly.pdbx_seq_one_letter_code
_entity_poly.pdbx_strand_id
1 'polypeptide(L)'
;MKQYLVDSIHKAISDKKHILWDWNGTLLNDVDHAVNVMNSILCEHRLAPIDKKMYRQIFDFPVIKYYQKLGFDFNKESFESLCHKFVDR
;
A
#
# COMPACT_ATOMS: atom_id res chain seq x y z
N MET A 1 -3.50 -7.38 -27.39
CA MET A 1 -3.97 -7.05 -26.02
C MET A 1 -3.66 -5.62 -25.60
N LYS A 2 -2.41 -5.11 -25.77
CA LYS A 2 -2.05 -3.74 -25.38
C LYS A 2 -2.80 -2.63 -26.15
N GLN A 3 -2.98 -2.79 -27.46
CA GLN A 3 -3.65 -1.78 -28.30
C GLN A 3 -5.09 -1.51 -27.86
N TYR A 4 -5.87 -2.57 -27.64
CA TYR A 4 -7.25 -2.49 -27.17
C TYR A 4 -7.40 -1.70 -25.86
N LEU A 5 -6.46 -1.86 -24.92
CA LEU A 5 -6.48 -1.13 -23.65
C LEU A 5 -6.19 0.36 -23.86
N VAL A 6 -5.18 0.69 -24.69
CA VAL A 6 -4.84 2.08 -25.03
C VAL A 6 -6.01 2.78 -25.71
N ASP A 7 -6.66 2.11 -26.67
CA ASP A 7 -7.83 2.64 -27.38
C ASP A 7 -9.00 2.89 -26.42
N SER A 8 -9.21 1.98 -25.47
CA SER A 8 -10.24 2.10 -24.43
C SER A 8 -9.99 3.27 -23.48
N ILE A 9 -8.74 3.44 -23.03
CA ILE A 9 -8.35 4.58 -22.18
C ILE A 9 -8.49 5.88 -22.94
N HIS A 10 -7.99 5.96 -24.19
CA HIS A 10 -8.09 7.14 -25.03
C HIS A 10 -9.55 7.58 -25.21
N LYS A 11 -10.44 6.62 -25.52
CA LYS A 11 -11.88 6.89 -25.61
C LYS A 11 -12.48 7.41 -24.30
N ALA A 12 -12.01 6.92 -23.15
CA ALA A 12 -12.51 7.34 -21.84
C ALA A 12 -12.05 8.75 -21.43
N ILE A 13 -10.93 9.23 -21.98
CA ILE A 13 -10.32 10.51 -21.59
C ILE A 13 -10.37 11.60 -22.66
N SER A 14 -10.69 11.28 -23.92
CA SER A 14 -10.55 12.19 -25.07
C SER A 14 -11.38 13.47 -25.00
N ASP A 15 -12.50 13.47 -24.27
CA ASP A 15 -13.38 14.63 -24.07
C ASP A 15 -13.12 15.35 -22.73
N LYS A 16 -12.17 14.87 -21.92
CA LYS A 16 -11.89 15.39 -20.58
C LYS A 16 -10.83 16.48 -20.63
N LYS A 17 -11.10 17.59 -19.94
CA LYS A 17 -10.15 18.72 -19.83
C LYS A 17 -9.02 18.46 -18.82
N HIS A 18 -9.28 17.62 -17.82
CA HIS A 18 -8.34 17.31 -16.75
C HIS A 18 -8.36 15.81 -16.47
N ILE A 19 -7.18 15.27 -16.15
CA ILE A 19 -7.00 13.89 -15.72
C ILE A 19 -6.28 13.94 -14.38
N LEU A 20 -6.86 13.29 -13.37
CA LEU A 20 -6.23 13.12 -12.07
C LEU A 20 -5.68 11.71 -12.01
N TRP A 21 -4.39 11.59 -11.72
CA TRP A 21 -3.72 10.32 -11.54
C TRP A 21 -3.44 10.11 -10.08
N ASP A 22 -3.86 8.96 -9.56
CA ASP A 22 -3.34 8.43 -8.31
C ASP A 22 -2.02 7.68 -8.59
N TRP A 23 -1.19 7.54 -7.57
CA TRP A 23 0.07 6.81 -7.66
C TRP A 23 -0.13 5.33 -7.34
N ASN A 24 -0.42 5.04 -6.08
CA ASN A 24 -0.43 3.68 -5.52
C ASN A 24 -1.61 2.88 -6.07
N GLY A 25 -1.32 1.71 -6.64
CA GLY A 25 -2.32 0.87 -7.31
C GLY A 25 -2.90 1.45 -8.62
N THR A 26 -2.43 2.61 -9.08
CA THR A 26 -2.88 3.25 -10.34
C THR A 26 -1.76 3.38 -11.35
N LEU A 27 -0.77 4.24 -11.08
CA LEU A 27 0.44 4.36 -11.92
C LEU A 27 1.51 3.33 -11.53
N LEU A 28 1.55 2.96 -10.25
CA LEU A 28 2.52 2.02 -9.70
C LEU A 28 1.81 0.81 -9.10
N ASN A 29 2.21 -0.39 -9.51
CA ASN A 29 1.81 -1.63 -8.85
C ASN A 29 2.72 -1.88 -7.64
N ASP A 30 2.40 -1.21 -6.53
CA ASP A 30 3.24 -1.05 -5.34
C ASP A 30 3.03 -2.12 -4.26
N VAL A 31 2.05 -3.02 -4.42
CA VAL A 31 1.68 -3.99 -3.38
C VAL A 31 2.86 -4.86 -2.93
N ASP A 32 3.67 -5.34 -3.87
CA ASP A 32 4.86 -6.15 -3.53
C ASP A 32 5.88 -5.34 -2.72
N HIS A 33 6.07 -4.07 -3.08
CA HIS A 33 6.98 -3.17 -2.37
C HIS A 33 6.46 -2.87 -0.96
N ALA A 34 5.17 -2.53 -0.81
CA ALA A 34 4.55 -2.27 0.49
C ALA A 34 4.64 -3.47 1.45
N VAL A 35 4.43 -4.69 0.94
CA VAL A 35 4.56 -5.93 1.73
C VAL A 35 6.01 -6.14 2.18
N ASN A 36 6.99 -5.90 1.30
CA ASN A 36 8.41 -6.06 1.63
C ASN A 36 8.87 -5.05 2.69
N VAL A 37 8.49 -3.77 2.54
CA VAL A 37 8.77 -2.72 3.53
C VAL A 37 8.15 -3.07 4.87
N MET A 38 6.87 -3.47 4.89
CA MET A 38 6.20 -3.85 6.13
C MET A 38 6.87 -5.06 6.80
N ASN A 39 7.24 -6.08 6.03
CA ASN A 39 7.92 -7.26 6.57
C ASN A 39 9.29 -6.92 7.19
N SER A 40 10.00 -5.92 6.66
CA SER A 40 11.22 -5.40 7.30
C SER A 40 10.92 -4.81 8.68
N ILE A 41 9.84 -4.02 8.81
CA ILE A 41 9.43 -3.43 10.10
C ILE A 41 8.94 -4.53 11.06
N LEU A 42 8.13 -5.48 10.60
CA LEU A 42 7.62 -6.59 11.41
C LEU A 42 8.77 -7.41 12.00
N CYS A 43 9.82 -7.67 11.22
CA CYS A 43 11.02 -8.38 11.65
C CYS A 43 11.70 -7.68 12.85
N GLU A 44 11.85 -6.34 12.81
CA GLU A 44 12.42 -5.55 13.90
C GLU A 44 11.62 -5.64 15.19
N HIS A 45 10.31 -5.85 15.08
CA HIS A 45 9.37 -5.98 16.19
C HIS A 45 9.12 -7.43 16.61
N ARG A 46 9.81 -8.40 15.97
CA ARG A 46 9.61 -9.84 16.19
C ARG A 46 8.16 -10.29 15.95
N LEU A 47 7.49 -9.63 15.01
CA LEU A 47 6.15 -9.97 14.55
C LEU A 47 6.22 -10.86 13.31
N ALA A 48 5.18 -11.66 13.08
CA ALA A 48 5.13 -12.60 11.97
C ALA A 48 5.06 -11.84 10.62
N PRO A 49 5.85 -12.24 9.60
CA PRO A 49 5.74 -11.65 8.27
C PRO A 49 4.42 -12.01 7.61
N ILE A 50 3.99 -11.17 6.66
CA ILE A 50 2.78 -11.34 5.88
C ILE A 50 3.10 -11.57 4.39
N ASP A 51 2.20 -12.26 3.70
CA ASP A 51 2.20 -12.32 2.24
C ASP A 51 1.18 -11.32 1.64
N LYS A 52 1.15 -11.22 0.31
CA LYS A 52 0.19 -10.36 -0.40
C LYS A 52 -1.27 -10.72 -0.13
N LYS A 53 -1.57 -12.00 0.12
CA LYS A 53 -2.93 -12.45 0.36
C LYS A 53 -3.40 -11.94 1.71
N MET A 54 -2.60 -12.13 2.75
CA MET A 54 -2.85 -11.62 4.09
C MET A 54 -2.92 -10.09 4.07
N TYR A 55 -1.96 -9.41 3.44
CA TYR A 55 -1.97 -7.96 3.27
C TYR A 55 -3.33 -7.46 2.77
N ARG A 56 -3.82 -8.00 1.65
CA ARG A 56 -5.12 -7.63 1.06
C ARG A 56 -6.32 -7.95 1.96
N GLN A 57 -6.21 -8.97 2.81
CA GLN A 57 -7.30 -9.36 3.72
C GLN A 57 -7.39 -8.45 4.94
N ILE A 58 -6.26 -7.98 5.46
CA ILE A 58 -6.23 -7.23 6.72
C ILE A 58 -6.05 -5.72 6.56
N PHE A 59 -5.54 -5.27 5.40
CA PHE A 59 -5.36 -3.85 5.10
C PHE A 59 -6.69 -3.11 5.27
N ASP A 60 -6.65 -1.98 5.96
CA ASP A 60 -7.85 -1.33 6.47
C ASP A 60 -7.62 0.16 6.66
N PHE A 61 -8.71 0.92 6.58
CA PHE A 61 -8.74 2.34 6.88
C PHE A 61 -9.56 2.62 8.15
N PRO A 62 -9.10 3.53 9.03
CA PRO A 62 -7.80 4.22 8.98
C PRO A 62 -6.61 3.26 9.13
N VAL A 63 -5.48 3.59 8.49
CA VAL A 63 -4.29 2.72 8.36
C VAL A 63 -3.78 2.21 9.72
N ILE A 64 -3.99 2.96 10.80
CA ILE A 64 -3.67 2.52 12.16
C ILE A 64 -4.30 1.16 12.52
N LYS A 65 -5.51 0.84 12.02
CA LYS A 65 -6.17 -0.45 12.23
C LYS A 65 -5.41 -1.61 11.59
N TYR A 66 -4.77 -1.38 10.44
CA TYR A 66 -3.94 -2.37 9.79
C TYR A 66 -2.71 -2.71 10.65
N TYR A 67 -2.05 -1.70 11.23
CA TYR A 67 -0.94 -1.92 12.17
C TYR A 67 -1.41 -2.63 13.46
N GLN A 68 -2.60 -2.32 13.97
CA GLN A 68 -3.18 -3.05 15.11
C GLN A 68 -3.40 -4.53 14.80
N LYS A 69 -3.96 -4.85 13.62
CA LYS A 69 -4.19 -6.24 13.18
C LYS A 69 -2.88 -7.02 12.99
N LEU A 70 -1.79 -6.33 12.69
CA LEU A 70 -0.45 -6.93 12.61
C LEU A 70 0.19 -7.20 13.98
N GLY A 71 -0.42 -6.71 15.07
CA GLY A 71 0.05 -6.92 16.43
C GLY A 71 1.03 -5.86 16.94
N PHE A 72 1.11 -4.69 16.31
CA PHE A 72 1.88 -3.57 16.85
C PHE A 72 1.25 -3.07 18.17
N ASP A 73 2.11 -2.84 19.16
CA ASP A 73 1.74 -2.30 20.47
C ASP A 73 2.15 -0.83 20.56
N PHE A 74 1.17 0.06 20.45
CA PHE A 74 1.44 1.50 20.41
C PHE A 74 1.86 2.12 21.76
N ASN A 75 1.84 1.34 22.84
CA ASN A 75 2.47 1.77 24.10
C ASN A 75 3.99 1.65 24.05
N LYS A 76 4.54 0.84 23.12
CA LYS A 76 5.99 0.64 22.94
C LYS A 76 6.57 1.55 21.87
N GLU A 77 5.85 1.74 20.77
CA GLU A 77 6.25 2.64 19.69
C GLU A 77 5.02 3.31 19.07
N SER A 78 5.07 4.62 18.86
CA SER A 78 3.93 5.35 18.32
C SER A 78 3.63 4.95 16.87
N PHE A 79 2.35 5.04 16.48
CA PHE A 79 1.93 4.85 15.10
C PHE A 79 2.68 5.79 14.13
N GLU A 80 2.91 7.04 14.53
CA GLU A 80 3.66 8.03 13.75
C GLU A 80 5.11 7.59 13.47
N SER A 81 5.83 7.08 14.47
CA SER A 81 7.19 6.53 14.28
C SER A 81 7.20 5.36 13.29
N LEU A 82 6.21 4.48 13.39
CA LEU A 82 6.05 3.34 12.47
C LEU A 82 5.72 3.79 11.04
N CYS A 83 4.96 4.87 10.87
CA CYS A 83 4.72 5.49 9.57
C CYS A 83 5.99 6.09 8.98
N HIS A 84 6.80 6.81 9.77
CA HIS A 84 8.09 7.32 9.30
C HIS A 84 9.02 6.19 8.86
N LYS A 85 9.15 5.13 9.66
CA LYS A 85 9.91 3.92 9.30
C LYS A 85 9.44 3.29 7.99
N PHE A 86 8.14 3.36 7.67
CA PHE A 86 7.62 2.86 6.40
C PHE A 86 8.02 3.76 5.22
N VAL A 87 7.98 5.08 5.41
CA VAL A 87 8.32 6.06 4.35
C VAL A 87 9.82 6.13 4.07
N ASP A 88 10.66 5.90 5.07
CA ASP A 88 12.13 5.97 4.95
C ASP A 88 12.76 4.76 4.23
N ARG A 89 11.96 3.73 3.89
CA ARG A 89 12.41 2.50 3.21
C ARG A 89 11.98 2.47 1.75
#